data_AF-A0A1X3HFY4-F1
#
_entry.id   AF-A0A1X3HFY4-F1
#
_cell.length_a   1.000
_cell.length_b   1.000
_cell.length_c   1.000
_cell.angle_alpha   90.00
_cell.angle_beta   90.00
_cell.angle_gamma   90.00
#
_symmetry.space_group_name_H-M   'P 1'
#
loop_
_entity.id
_entity.type
_entity.pdbx_description
1 polymer ?
#
loop_
_entity_poly.entity_id
_entity_poly.type
_entity_poly.pdbx_seq_one_letter_code
_entity_poly.pdbx_strand_id
1 'polypeptide(L)'
;MTLPGEIGNRLLAALPAADLDLLAPELEMVALNRDAVVSQAGDQTEHVLFPHSGAISVMIDMANGQTVASAAIGREGAVGT
;
A
#
# COMPACT_ATOMS: atom_id res chain seq x y z
N MET A 1 5.51 6.91 -17.78
CA MET A 1 6.73 6.15 -18.12
C MET A 1 7.67 6.30 -16.94
N THR A 2 7.59 5.40 -15.96
CA THR A 2 8.47 5.39 -14.78
C THR A 2 9.81 4.81 -15.20
N LEU A 3 10.89 5.55 -14.96
CA LEU A 3 12.24 5.11 -15.29
C LEU A 3 12.60 3.89 -14.42
N PRO A 4 13.27 2.86 -14.96
CA PRO A 4 13.80 1.77 -14.15
C PRO A 4 14.86 2.35 -13.21
N GLY A 5 14.51 2.48 -11.93
CA GLY A 5 15.38 3.04 -10.89
C GLY A 5 14.69 4.03 -9.93
N GLU A 6 13.51 4.58 -10.27
CA GLU A 6 12.78 5.45 -9.36
C GLU A 6 11.77 4.65 -8.53
N ILE A 7 11.97 4.65 -7.21
CA ILE A 7 11.00 4.12 -6.25
C ILE A 7 9.75 5.00 -6.32
N GLY A 8 8.69 4.46 -6.92
CA GLY A 8 7.46 5.20 -7.19
C GLY A 8 6.70 5.61 -5.92
N ASN A 9 6.91 4.87 -4.83
CA ASN A 9 6.40 5.19 -3.51
C ASN A 9 7.36 6.13 -2.78
N ARG A 10 6.88 7.31 -2.39
CA ARG A 10 7.64 8.38 -1.72
C ARG A 10 8.05 8.01 -0.30
N LEU A 11 7.29 7.17 0.41
CA LEU A 11 7.67 6.70 1.74
C LEU A 11 8.90 5.79 1.63
N LEU A 12 8.84 4.82 0.73
CA LEU A 12 9.95 3.91 0.47
C LEU A 12 11.18 4.66 -0.11
N ALA A 13 10.95 5.67 -0.95
CA ALA A 13 12.02 6.52 -1.50
C ALA A 13 12.68 7.43 -0.45
N ALA A 14 12.02 7.69 0.68
CA ALA A 14 12.53 8.54 1.75
C ALA A 14 13.42 7.77 2.75
N LEU A 15 13.50 6.43 2.64
CA LEU A 15 14.33 5.63 3.52
C LEU A 15 15.83 5.88 3.25
N PRO A 16 16.67 5.85 4.30
CA PRO A 16 18.11 5.71 4.13
C PRO A 16 18.44 4.49 3.26
N ALA A 17 19.50 4.58 2.46
CA ALA A 17 19.90 3.50 1.56
C ALA A 17 20.08 2.16 2.28
N ALA A 18 20.69 2.16 3.46
CA ALA A 18 20.90 0.96 4.25
C ALA A 18 19.58 0.28 4.68
N ASP A 19 18.54 1.06 4.99
CA ASP A 19 17.23 0.52 5.39
C ASP A 19 16.47 -0.03 4.18
N LEU A 20 16.57 0.66 3.04
CA LEU A 20 16.01 0.18 1.79
C LEU A 20 16.70 -1.12 1.33
N ASP A 21 18.01 -1.23 1.47
CA ASP A 21 18.78 -2.43 1.11
C ASP A 21 18.36 -3.66 1.91
N LEU A 22 17.85 -3.49 3.14
CA LEU A 22 17.27 -4.57 3.94
C LEU A 22 15.92 -5.04 3.40
N LEU A 23 15.13 -4.14 2.82
CA LEU A 23 13.81 -4.45 2.28
C LEU A 23 13.87 -4.93 0.83
N ALA A 24 14.83 -4.43 0.05
CA ALA A 24 14.93 -4.68 -1.38
C ALA A 24 14.84 -6.16 -1.81
N PRO A 25 15.43 -7.13 -1.09
CA PRO A 25 15.31 -8.55 -1.44
C PRO A 25 13.89 -9.13 -1.30
N GLU A 26 13.07 -8.54 -0.41
CA GLU A 26 11.72 -9.01 -0.09
C GLU A 26 10.63 -8.21 -0.85
N LEU A 27 11.02 -7.16 -1.58
CA LEU A 27 10.08 -6.35 -2.34
C LEU A 27 9.71 -7.00 -3.68
N GLU A 28 8.41 -7.22 -3.87
CA GLU A 28 7.84 -7.70 -5.12
C GLU A 28 6.90 -6.64 -5.73
N MET A 29 7.00 -6.46 -7.05
CA MET A 29 6.07 -5.62 -7.80
C MET A 29 4.79 -6.41 -8.10
N VAL A 30 3.70 -6.06 -7.42
CA VAL A 30 2.37 -6.64 -7.65
C VAL A 30 1.45 -5.68 -8.41
N ALA A 31 0.65 -6.22 -9.34
CA ALA A 31 -0.36 -5.46 -10.05
C ALA A 31 -1.72 -5.64 -9.37
N LEU A 32 -2.37 -4.54 -9.00
CA LEU A 32 -3.71 -4.55 -8.45
C LEU A 32 -4.71 -4.06 -9.49
N ASN A 33 -5.81 -4.79 -9.62
CA ASN A 33 -6.95 -4.35 -10.41
C ASN A 33 -7.70 -3.24 -9.65
N ARG A 34 -8.37 -2.37 -10.40
CA ARG A 34 -9.28 -1.38 -9.81
C ARG A 34 -10.35 -2.10 -8.99
N ASP A 35 -10.67 -1.54 -7.84
CA ASP A 35 -11.69 -2.06 -6.92
C ASP A 35 -11.37 -3.46 -6.33
N ALA A 36 -10.11 -3.93 -6.45
CA ALA A 36 -9.67 -5.14 -5.77
C ALA A 36 -9.66 -4.95 -4.25
N VAL A 37 -10.19 -5.94 -3.52
CA VAL A 37 -10.08 -6.01 -2.06
C VAL A 37 -8.72 -6.60 -1.72
N VAL A 38 -7.87 -5.81 -1.07
CA VAL A 38 -6.50 -6.21 -0.72
C VAL A 38 -6.39 -6.90 0.65
N SER A 39 -7.33 -6.63 1.55
CA SER A 39 -7.44 -7.25 2.89
C SER A 39 -8.83 -6.92 3.47
N GLN A 40 -9.33 -7.75 4.38
CA GLN A 40 -10.56 -7.49 5.13
C GLN A 40 -10.26 -7.18 6.61
N ALA A 41 -11.15 -6.43 7.24
CA ALA A 41 -11.01 -6.11 8.65
C ALA A 41 -10.99 -7.40 9.50
N GLY A 42 -9.90 -7.58 10.25
CA GLY A 42 -9.69 -8.76 11.10
C GLY A 42 -8.79 -9.83 10.48
N ASP A 43 -8.40 -9.69 9.21
CA ASP A 43 -7.38 -10.55 8.61
C ASP A 43 -6.03 -10.35 9.32
N GLN A 44 -5.24 -11.42 9.39
CA GLN A 44 -3.87 -11.33 9.88
C GLN A 44 -3.02 -10.58 8.84
N THR A 45 -2.37 -9.50 9.26
CA THR A 45 -1.43 -8.79 8.38
C THR A 45 -0.19 -9.64 8.13
N GLU A 46 0.00 -10.06 6.90
CA GLU A 46 1.16 -10.84 6.44
C GLU A 46 2.07 -10.02 5.52
N HIS A 47 1.51 -9.04 4.83
CA HIS A 47 2.21 -8.24 3.83
C HIS A 47 2.03 -6.74 4.05
N VAL A 48 2.92 -5.95 3.46
CA VAL A 48 2.82 -4.49 3.40
C VAL A 48 2.88 -4.05 1.94
N LEU A 49 1.88 -3.31 1.51
CA LEU A 49 1.79 -2.74 0.18
C LEU A 49 2.27 -1.28 0.18
N PHE A 50 3.15 -0.94 -0.76
CA PHE A 50 3.62 0.41 -1.02
C PHE A 50 3.09 0.89 -2.38
N PRO A 51 2.02 1.68 -2.47
CA PRO A 51 1.45 2.06 -3.77
C PRO A 51 2.43 2.86 -4.63
N HIS A 52 2.61 2.48 -5.90
CA HIS A 52 3.39 3.24 -6.89
C HIS A 52 2.52 4.27 -7.64
N SER A 53 1.24 3.93 -7.84
CA SER A 53 0.23 4.73 -8.51
C SER A 53 -1.16 4.41 -7.95
N GLY A 54 -2.13 5.29 -8.21
CA GLY A 54 -3.47 5.15 -7.63
C GLY A 54 -3.50 5.39 -6.13
N ALA A 55 -4.54 4.88 -5.47
CA ALA A 55 -4.71 4.90 -4.02
C ALA A 55 -5.48 3.66 -3.55
N ILE A 56 -5.19 3.22 -2.33
CA ILE A 56 -5.94 2.18 -1.61
C ILE A 56 -6.83 2.89 -0.59
N SER A 57 -8.14 2.60 -0.62
CA SER A 57 -9.09 3.15 0.33
C SER A 57 -9.28 2.20 1.51
N VAL A 58 -9.23 2.74 2.73
CA VAL A 58 -9.58 2.01 3.95
C VAL A 58 -11.04 2.28 4.24
N MET A 59 -11.83 1.20 4.25
CA MET A 59 -13.26 1.24 4.46
C MET A 59 -13.59 0.72 5.87
N ILE A 60 -14.52 1.38 6.56
CA ILE A 60 -14.98 0.98 7.89
C ILE A 60 -16.49 0.74 7.82
N ASP A 61 -16.90 -0.42 8.34
CA ASP A 61 -18.32 -0.74 8.52
C ASP A 61 -18.85 -0.08 9.79
N MET A 62 -19.97 0.62 9.65
CA MET A 62 -20.63 1.37 10.70
C MET A 62 -21.78 0.53 11.30
N ALA A 63 -22.13 0.79 12.56
CA ALA A 63 -23.20 0.07 13.26
C ALA A 63 -24.58 0.13 12.57
N ASN A 64 -24.80 1.13 11.72
CA ASN A 64 -26.03 1.29 10.94
C ASN A 64 -26.02 0.50 9.60
N GLY A 65 -25.00 -0.33 9.36
CA GLY A 65 -24.86 -1.14 8.15
C GLY A 65 -24.31 -0.39 6.93
N GLN A 66 -23.85 0.85 7.09
CA GLN A 66 -23.17 1.60 6.03
C GLN A 66 -21.66 1.37 6.10
N THR A 67 -21.00 1.41 4.94
CA THR A 67 -19.53 1.39 4.86
C THR A 67 -19.03 2.75 4.40
N VAL A 68 -18.06 3.31 5.12
CA VAL A 68 -17.50 4.64 4.83
C VAL A 68 -15.99 4.58 4.63
N ALA A 69 -15.46 5.40 3.72
CA ALA A 69 -14.02 5.56 3.58
C ALA A 69 -13.48 6.37 4.77
N SER A 70 -12.56 5.79 5.52
CA SER A 70 -11.88 6.47 6.63
C SER A 70 -10.54 7.08 6.22
N ALA A 71 -9.87 6.50 5.23
CA ALA A 71 -8.58 6.98 4.72
C ALA A 71 -8.40 6.58 3.26
N ALA A 72 -7.52 7.30 2.56
CA ALA A 72 -6.99 6.94 1.26
C ALA A 72 -5.47 6.99 1.34
N ILE A 73 -4.79 5.92 0.93
CA ILE A 73 -3.34 5.79 0.97
C ILE A 73 -2.83 5.75 -0.47
N GLY A 74 -2.13 6.81 -0.86
CA GLY A 74 -1.46 6.90 -2.15
C GLY A 74 0.01 6.51 -2.07
N ARG A 75 0.80 7.07 -2.98
CA ARG A 75 2.24 6.83 -3.08
C ARG A 75 3.05 7.38 -1.91
N GLU A 76 2.43 8.11 -1.01
CA GLU A 76 3.04 8.70 0.19
C GLU A 76 2.96 7.81 1.43
N GLY A 77 2.30 6.65 1.34
CA GLY A 77 2.11 5.77 2.49
C GLY A 77 2.30 4.29 2.17
N ALA A 78 1.86 3.47 3.12
CA ALA A 78 1.86 2.01 3.04
C ALA A 78 0.61 1.45 3.72
N VAL A 79 0.21 0.24 3.35
CA VAL A 79 -0.96 -0.47 3.91
C VAL A 79 -0.53 -1.87 4.31
N GLY A 80 -0.85 -2.28 5.55
CA GLY A 80 -0.74 -3.68 5.98
C GLY A 80 -1.95 -4.47 5.50
N THR A 81 -1.72 -5.64 4.91
CA THR A 81 -2.76 -6.52 4.37
C THR A 81 -2.67 -7.91 4.94
#